data_AF-A0A920D2F5-F1
#
_entry.id   AF-A0A920D2F5-F1
#
_cell.length_a   1.000
_cell.length_b   1.000
_cell.length_c   1.000
_cell.angle_alpha   90.00
_cell.angle_beta   90.00
_cell.angle_gamma   90.00
#
_symmetry.space_group_name_H-M   'P 1'
#
loop_
_entity.id
_entity.type
_entity.pdbx_description
1 polymer ?
#
loop_
_entity_poly.entity_id
_entity_poly.type
_entity_poly.pdbx_seq_one_letter_code
_entity_poly.pdbx_strand_id
1 'polypeptide(L)'
;MRSKSMLVILAIVVVALCLTLIKIEVSPPAKTRVILEHTYKTYIAPVCFEQAKVTNNLGDSTLGKALELKYQPESACTEEALSKDKMKLLDALLVKAGLKTSKWSW
;
A
#
# COMPACT_ATOMS: atom_id res chain seq x y z
N MET A 1 24.84 26.74 25.00
CA MET A 1 23.76 25.80 24.62
C MET A 1 23.02 26.13 23.31
N ARG A 2 22.93 27.39 22.84
CA ARG A 2 22.11 27.77 21.67
C ARG A 2 22.63 27.34 20.28
N SER A 3 23.93 27.42 19.98
CA SER A 3 24.44 27.21 18.61
C SER A 3 24.45 25.74 18.17
N LYS A 4 24.89 24.82 19.05
CA LYS A 4 24.96 23.38 18.74
C LYS A 4 23.57 22.77 18.52
N SER A 5 22.58 23.15 19.34
CA SER A 5 21.20 22.69 19.16
C SER A 5 20.57 23.24 17.88
N MET A 6 20.86 24.50 17.51
CA MET A 6 20.41 25.04 16.22
C MET A 6 21.01 24.31 15.02
N LEU A 7 22.29 23.94 15.09
CA LEU A 7 22.97 23.22 14.01
C LEU A 7 22.37 21.81 13.81
N VAL A 8 22.03 21.13 14.91
CA VAL A 8 21.37 19.82 14.88
C VAL A 8 19.97 19.92 14.27
N ILE A 9 19.18 20.91 14.68
CA ILE A 9 17.83 21.15 14.11
C ILE A 9 17.93 21.43 12.62
N LEU A 10 18.85 22.30 12.20
CA LEU A 10 19.07 22.61 10.79
C LEU A 10 19.45 21.36 10.00
N ALA A 11 20.33 20.52 10.52
CA ALA A 11 20.71 19.26 9.87
C ALA A 11 19.51 18.32 9.70
N ILE A 12 18.65 18.17 10.72
CA ILE A 12 17.44 17.35 10.64
C ILE A 12 16.48 17.88 9.57
N VAL A 13 16.28 19.19 9.52
CA VAL A 13 15.41 19.84 8.52
C VAL A 13 15.95 19.61 7.11
N VAL A 14 17.25 19.76 6.89
CA VAL A 14 17.88 19.51 5.58
C VAL A 14 17.70 18.05 5.15
N VAL A 15 17.96 17.10 6.06
CA VAL A 15 17.74 15.67 5.78
C VAL A 15 16.28 15.39 5.43
N ALA A 16 15.33 15.91 6.21
CA ALA A 16 13.91 15.75 5.93
C ALA A 16 13.54 16.32 4.55
N LEU A 17 14.09 17.48 4.17
CA LEU A 17 13.87 18.07 2.86
C LEU A 17 14.39 17.16 1.74
N CYS A 18 15.61 16.64 1.87
CA CYS A 18 16.20 15.71 0.90
C CYS A 18 15.34 14.45 0.71
N LEU A 19 14.78 13.90 1.79
CA LEU A 19 13.91 12.71 1.72
C LEU A 19 12.59 12.97 0.95
N THR A 20 12.16 14.23 0.81
CA THR A 20 10.98 14.56 0.00
C THR A 20 11.24 14.63 -1.50
N LEU A 21 12.52 14.71 -1.90
CA LEU A 21 12.93 14.81 -3.31
C LEU A 21 13.06 13.43 -3.98
N ILE A 22 13.35 12.39 -3.19
CA ILE A 22 13.51 11.02 -3.68
C ILE A 22 12.13 10.37 -3.81
N LYS A 23 11.76 9.99 -5.04
CA LYS A 23 10.56 9.18 -5.32
C LYS A 23 10.97 7.71 -5.44
N ILE A 24 10.23 6.83 -4.76
CA ILE A 24 10.44 5.39 -4.83
C ILE A 24 9.16 4.71 -5.29
N GLU A 25 9.31 3.54 -5.92
CA GLU A 25 8.19 2.64 -6.21
C GLU A 25 7.94 1.74 -5.01
N VAL A 26 6.71 1.72 -4.52
CA VAL A 26 6.28 0.85 -3.43
C VAL A 26 5.18 -0.08 -3.90
N SER A 27 5.22 -1.32 -3.44
CA SER A 27 4.19 -2.32 -3.70
C SER A 27 3.20 -2.39 -2.54
N PRO A 28 1.95 -2.83 -2.77
CA PRO A 28 1.02 -3.09 -1.67
C PRO A 28 1.64 -4.08 -0.66
N PRO A 29 1.51 -3.80 0.66
CA PRO A 29 1.91 -4.75 1.67
C PRO A 29 1.24 -6.11 1.48
N ALA A 30 1.95 -7.21 1.78
CA ALA A 30 1.35 -8.55 1.73
C ALA A 30 0.11 -8.68 2.63
N LYS A 31 0.04 -7.90 3.72
CA LYS A 31 -1.10 -7.85 4.64
C LYS A 31 -2.29 -7.00 4.15
N THR A 32 -2.21 -6.37 2.98
CA THR A 32 -3.32 -5.60 2.41
C THR A 32 -4.57 -6.47 2.31
N ARG A 33 -5.69 -5.99 2.86
CA ARG A 33 -6.97 -6.72 2.82
C ARG A 33 -7.45 -6.89 1.38
N VAL A 34 -7.86 -8.09 1.03
CA VAL A 34 -8.52 -8.41 -0.25
C VAL A 34 -9.69 -9.35 0.03
N ILE A 35 -10.65 -9.39 -0.89
CA ILE A 35 -11.75 -10.35 -0.86
C ILE A 35 -11.41 -11.46 -1.84
N LEU A 36 -11.42 -12.71 -1.39
CA LEU A 36 -11.26 -13.89 -2.23
C LEU A 36 -12.62 -14.31 -2.79
N GLU A 37 -12.64 -14.65 -4.07
CA GLU A 37 -13.76 -15.32 -4.74
C GLU A 37 -13.26 -16.72 -5.14
N HIS A 38 -13.77 -17.74 -4.47
CA HIS A 38 -13.23 -19.09 -4.56
C HIS A 38 -13.74 -19.88 -5.77
N THR A 39 -14.85 -19.46 -6.39
CA THR A 39 -15.43 -20.15 -7.57
C THR A 39 -14.57 -19.94 -8.82
N TYR A 40 -14.19 -18.70 -9.09
CA TYR A 40 -13.33 -18.26 -10.20
C TYR A 40 -11.84 -18.24 -9.81
N LYS A 41 -11.53 -18.43 -8.52
CA LYS A 41 -10.17 -18.36 -7.97
C LYS A 41 -9.53 -17.00 -8.25
N THR A 42 -10.28 -15.94 -7.94
CA THR A 42 -9.84 -14.57 -8.10
C THR A 42 -9.81 -13.85 -6.76
N TYR A 43 -9.04 -12.76 -6.69
CA TYR A 43 -9.09 -11.82 -5.57
C TYR A 43 -9.58 -10.46 -6.06
N ILE A 44 -10.19 -9.71 -5.15
CA ILE A 44 -10.87 -8.45 -5.41
C ILE A 44 -10.35 -7.41 -4.44
N ALA A 45 -9.91 -6.26 -4.95
CA ALA A 45 -9.65 -5.10 -4.11
C ALA A 45 -11.01 -4.57 -3.59
N PRO A 46 -11.18 -4.30 -2.28
CA PRO A 46 -12.47 -3.86 -1.71
C PRO A 46 -13.09 -2.66 -2.40
N VAL A 47 -12.29 -1.71 -2.87
CA VAL A 47 -12.76 -0.55 -3.66
C VAL A 47 -13.37 -0.92 -5.02
N CYS A 48 -13.12 -2.13 -5.51
CA CYS A 48 -13.63 -2.66 -6.78
C CYS A 48 -14.80 -3.64 -6.60
N PHE A 49 -15.24 -3.92 -5.37
CA PHE A 49 -16.19 -5.01 -5.12
C PHE A 49 -17.54 -4.84 -5.84
N GLU A 50 -18.09 -3.63 -5.85
CA GLU A 50 -19.42 -3.33 -6.43
C GLU A 50 -19.52 -3.61 -7.94
N GLN A 51 -18.38 -3.65 -8.64
CA GLN A 51 -18.31 -3.93 -10.08
C GLN A 51 -17.68 -5.29 -10.40
N ALA A 52 -17.33 -6.07 -9.37
CA ALA A 52 -16.70 -7.36 -9.54
C ALA A 52 -17.74 -8.45 -9.86
N LYS A 53 -17.35 -9.42 -10.69
CA LYS A 53 -18.13 -10.62 -10.93
C LYS A 53 -17.94 -11.60 -9.77
N VAL A 54 -18.92 -11.64 -8.86
CA VAL A 54 -18.86 -12.46 -7.65
C VAL A 54 -19.89 -13.58 -7.62
N THR A 55 -19.61 -14.62 -6.84
CA THR A 55 -20.60 -15.60 -6.37
C THR A 55 -20.74 -15.50 -4.85
N ASN A 56 -21.54 -16.36 -4.22
CA ASN A 56 -21.64 -16.43 -2.75
C ASN A 56 -20.48 -17.21 -2.09
N ASN A 57 -19.43 -17.57 -2.85
CA ASN A 57 -18.26 -18.27 -2.33
C ASN A 57 -17.10 -17.29 -2.05
N LEU A 58 -17.37 -16.34 -1.15
CA LEU A 58 -16.46 -15.23 -0.80
C LEU A 58 -15.74 -15.48 0.53
N GLY A 59 -14.54 -14.90 0.67
CA GLY A 59 -13.81 -14.91 1.94
C GLY A 59 -12.92 -13.69 2.10
N ASP A 60 -12.85 -13.14 3.32
CA ASP A 60 -11.89 -12.09 3.65
C ASP A 60 -10.47 -12.67 3.78
N SER A 61 -9.48 -12.00 3.19
CA SER A 61 -8.10 -12.45 3.26
C SER A 61 -7.10 -11.31 3.04
N THR A 62 -5.85 -11.67 2.77
CA THR A 62 -4.76 -10.74 2.48
C THR A 62 -4.20 -10.98 1.08
N LEU A 63 -3.63 -9.94 0.47
CA LEU A 63 -2.98 -10.04 -0.84
C LEU A 63 -1.91 -11.14 -0.85
N GLY A 64 -1.11 -11.25 0.21
CA GLY A 64 -0.10 -12.29 0.34
C GLY A 64 -0.71 -13.70 0.26
N LYS A 65 -1.85 -13.92 0.94
CA LYS A 65 -2.54 -15.21 0.86
C LYS A 65 -3.16 -15.46 -0.51
N ALA A 66 -3.73 -14.45 -1.15
CA ALA A 66 -4.24 -14.56 -2.52
C ALA A 66 -3.15 -15.00 -3.52
N LEU A 67 -1.96 -14.39 -3.41
CA LEU A 67 -0.81 -14.73 -4.24
C LEU A 67 -0.26 -16.13 -3.93
N GLU A 68 -0.22 -16.54 -2.66
CA GLU A 68 0.15 -17.91 -2.24
C GLU A 68 -0.80 -18.95 -2.86
N LEU A 69 -2.10 -18.66 -2.88
CA LEU A 69 -3.14 -19.48 -3.51
C LEU A 69 -3.13 -19.41 -5.05
N LYS A 70 -2.28 -18.54 -5.63
CA LYS A 70 -2.18 -18.26 -7.08
C LYS A 70 -3.49 -17.76 -7.69
N TYR A 71 -4.30 -17.05 -6.90
CA TYR A 71 -5.52 -16.42 -7.39
C TYR A 71 -5.15 -15.25 -8.29
N GLN A 72 -5.95 -15.02 -9.32
CA GLN A 72 -5.75 -13.92 -10.27
C GLN A 72 -6.54 -12.68 -9.81
N PRO A 73 -6.13 -11.45 -10.18
CA PRO A 73 -6.99 -10.30 -10.00
C PRO A 73 -8.31 -10.53 -10.75
N GLU A 74 -9.43 -10.22 -10.11
CA GLU A 74 -10.76 -10.45 -10.71
C GLU A 74 -10.99 -9.62 -11.98
N SER A 75 -10.44 -8.40 -12.02
CA SER A 75 -10.59 -7.46 -13.11
C SER A 75 -9.43 -6.45 -13.16
N ALA A 76 -9.39 -5.67 -14.24
CA ALA A 76 -8.44 -4.55 -14.39
C ALA A 76 -8.53 -3.54 -13.23
N CYS A 77 -9.71 -3.34 -12.63
CA CYS A 77 -9.83 -2.48 -11.45
C CYS A 77 -9.00 -3.00 -10.29
N THR A 78 -9.09 -4.31 -10.00
CA THR A 78 -8.34 -4.91 -8.89
C THR A 78 -6.84 -4.84 -9.15
N GLU A 79 -6.42 -5.11 -10.39
CA GLU A 79 -5.02 -5.00 -10.80
C GLU A 79 -4.50 -3.56 -10.63
N GLU A 80 -5.25 -2.56 -11.07
CA GLU A 80 -4.88 -1.15 -10.96
C GLU A 80 -4.87 -0.67 -9.50
N ALA A 81 -5.87 -1.06 -8.70
CA ALA A 81 -5.96 -0.69 -7.28
C ALA A 81 -4.77 -1.23 -6.47
N LEU A 82 -4.26 -2.41 -6.84
CA LEU A 82 -3.12 -3.08 -6.20
C LEU A 82 -1.81 -2.94 -6.97
N SER A 83 -1.75 -2.06 -7.97
CA SER A 83 -0.53 -1.74 -8.69
C SER A 83 0.48 -1.01 -7.81
N LYS A 84 1.77 -1.02 -8.22
CA LYS A 84 2.82 -0.25 -7.53
C LYS A 84 2.52 1.25 -7.62
N ASP A 85 2.81 1.97 -6.55
CA ASP A 85 2.64 3.42 -6.49
C ASP A 85 3.99 4.15 -6.33
N LYS A 86 4.07 5.37 -6.87
CA LYS A 86 5.26 6.24 -6.74
C LYS A 86 5.01 7.26 -5.65
N MET A 87 5.67 7.09 -4.51
CA MET A 87 5.60 8.04 -3.39
C MET A 87 6.97 8.53 -2.95
N LYS A 88 6.98 9.65 -2.22
CA LYS A 88 8.23 10.20 -1.65
C LYS A 88 8.77 9.23 -0.61
N LEU A 89 10.08 9.13 -0.48
CA LEU A 89 10.73 8.27 0.51
C LEU A 89 10.27 8.61 1.94
N LEU A 90 10.11 9.90 2.25
CA LEU A 90 9.53 10.32 3.53
C LEU A 90 8.13 9.75 3.75
N ASP A 91 7.25 9.80 2.74
CA ASP A 91 5.89 9.27 2.85
C ASP A 91 5.89 7.76 3.10
N ALA A 92 6.75 7.02 2.40
CA ALA A 92 6.90 5.58 2.61
C ALA A 92 7.37 5.25 4.04
N LEU A 93 8.29 6.04 4.59
CA LEU A 93 8.74 5.90 5.99
C LEU A 93 7.61 6.21 6.98
N LEU A 94 6.84 7.27 6.75
CA LEU A 94 5.71 7.64 7.60
C LEU A 94 4.60 6.58 7.57
N VAL A 95 4.31 6.01 6.40
CA VAL A 95 3.38 4.88 6.25
C VAL A 95 3.88 3.66 7.02
N LYS A 96 5.17 3.31 6.89
CA LYS A 96 5.78 2.18 7.61
C LYS A 96 5.75 2.39 9.14
N ALA A 97 5.91 3.63 9.60
CA ALA A 97 5.84 4.01 11.01
C ALA A 97 4.40 4.11 11.56
N GLY A 98 3.38 4.00 10.71
CA GLY A 98 1.97 4.15 11.11
C GLY A 98 1.54 5.61 11.35
N LEU A 99 2.34 6.58 10.91
CA LEU A 99 2.07 8.02 11.05
C LEU A 99 1.29 8.60 9.86
N LYS A 100 1.19 7.85 8.75
CA LYS A 100 0.43 8.21 7.56
C LYS A 100 -0.33 7.00 7.02
N THR A 101 -1.54 7.22 6.50
CA THR A 101 -2.34 6.17 5.87
C THR A 101 -1.79 5.81 4.48
N SER A 102 -1.88 4.53 4.13
CA SER A 102 -1.51 4.02 2.81
C SER A 102 -2.70 4.07 1.86
N LYS A 103 -2.47 4.15 0.55
CA LYS A 103 -3.50 3.91 -0.48
C LYS A 103 -4.24 2.59 -0.27
N TRP A 104 -3.58 1.60 0.34
CA TRP A 104 -4.12 0.25 0.57
C TRP A 104 -4.65 0.01 1.99
N SER A 105 -5.06 1.07 2.69
CA SER A 105 -5.54 1.01 4.10
C SER A 105 -7.06 1.03 4.25
N TRP A 106 -7.78 0.56 3.23
CA TRP A 106 -9.23 0.30 3.28
C TRP A 106 -9.59 -0.85 4.24
#